data_AF-A0A5P1WZY6-F1
#
_entry.id   AF-A0A5P1WZY6-F1
#
_cell.length_a   1.000
_cell.length_b   1.000
_cell.length_c   1.000
_cell.angle_alpha   90.00
_cell.angle_beta   90.00
_cell.angle_gamma   90.00
#
_symmetry.space_group_name_H-M   'P 1'
#
loop_
_entity.id
_entity.type
_entity.pdbx_description
1 polymer ?
#
loop_
_entity_poly.entity_id
_entity_poly.type
_entity_poly.pdbx_seq_one_letter_code
_entity_poly.pdbx_strand_id
1 'polypeptide(L)'
;MRSIDVNAFKRIIKKYYMISATFLFLALSLLIVLPYLYGRPIANIYDLQFHLTRLQETFLNMKNGDILNLVPDVSTMTFGSIVYPQNLFYPVYTLIPEALIHLLIGNAWISYILFISLVNFLIFMSMFVTTLKITESKVAALFSALLYGFTQFELTYVFVKQDIAQAMALIFVPVIFYGAYLIFVGNYRRWYILSIGMTLLIFTHIISVFMVTIFIVLLFGLLIINKLTKREVFVRTSYFVLSGIVTILLSIFFLGPLVNNYLYAGGITVTKWNLYLSTVNIQQALFNFLPSSNGETTIGVGVSGLMSLIIIFSTFRKFNVLFKYLTGMLIVFFILSSNLFPWQIFNQKLEFIQSPWRFFLIVCYLLALISGYGLAFLLKKDSSIVATAMLVVFILVSSFTAANMYIKQDAADKPNEVKSFVTNYKFFEKFEVKSTILDYLPSKTGNQAGNLLNHSISGLNKGKNIRLSKYEITKNGVKYNAISSKNYSKIILPNIYYPGYHVQINGREIKPKINNDKLLVVPIKNGNNKVHVYYLKTNLQIVTLCISVISWIGIIIFISVMKYRIKSDIDFIHRKIE
;
A
#
# COMPACT_ATOMS: atom_id res chain seq x y z
N MET A 1 42.28 38.17 4.78
CA MET A 1 40.87 37.75 4.92
C MET A 1 40.68 36.43 4.18
N ARG A 2 40.45 35.31 4.88
CA ARG A 2 40.14 34.02 4.23
C ARG A 2 38.78 34.17 3.54
N SER A 3 38.74 34.00 2.22
CA SER A 3 37.49 33.96 1.45
C SER A 3 36.59 32.89 2.04
N ILE A 4 35.42 33.28 2.55
CA ILE A 4 34.41 32.32 3.02
C ILE A 4 33.99 31.48 1.81
N ASP A 5 34.20 30.17 1.89
CA ASP A 5 33.73 29.25 0.86
C ASP A 5 32.19 29.25 0.88
N VAL A 6 31.63 30.01 -0.06
CA VAL A 6 30.18 30.18 -0.25
C VAL A 6 29.49 28.83 -0.49
N ASN A 7 30.18 27.84 -1.06
CA ASN A 7 29.64 26.50 -1.26
C ASN A 7 29.59 25.69 0.04
N ALA A 8 30.62 25.79 0.89
CA ALA A 8 30.60 25.22 2.23
C ALA A 8 29.46 25.82 3.07
N PHE A 9 29.29 27.14 3.03
CA PHE A 9 28.22 27.83 3.76
C PHE A 9 26.82 27.42 3.28
N LYS A 10 26.59 27.35 1.95
CA LYS A 10 25.34 26.85 1.37
C LYS A 10 25.05 25.39 1.77
N ARG A 11 26.08 24.53 1.82
CA ARG A 11 25.93 23.13 2.29
C ARG A 11 25.50 23.08 3.75
N ILE A 12 26.07 23.92 4.61
CA ILE A 12 25.75 23.98 6.03
C ILE A 12 24.30 24.42 6.23
N ILE A 13 23.85 25.51 5.60
CA ILE A 13 22.46 25.98 5.69
C ILE A 13 21.48 24.93 5.17
N LYS A 14 21.82 24.26 4.06
CA LYS A 14 20.98 23.17 3.52
C LYS A 14 20.89 22.00 4.50
N LYS A 15 22.01 21.61 5.13
CA LYS A 15 22.06 20.54 6.13
C LYS A 15 21.15 20.85 7.32
N TYR A 16 21.26 22.02 7.92
CA TYR A 16 20.42 22.40 9.06
C TYR A 16 18.93 22.45 8.71
N TYR A 17 18.57 23.01 7.55
CA TYR A 17 17.17 23.04 7.10
C TYR A 17 16.57 21.64 6.92
N MET A 18 17.31 20.71 6.32
CA MET A 18 16.86 19.31 6.16
C MET A 18 16.66 18.64 7.52
N ILE A 19 17.56 18.89 8.48
CA ILE A 19 17.46 18.36 9.84
C ILE A 19 16.21 18.91 10.54
N SER A 20 16.00 20.23 10.51
CA SER A 20 14.83 20.86 11.11
C SER A 20 13.51 20.34 10.52
N ALA A 21 13.43 20.21 9.19
CA ALA A 21 12.26 19.65 8.53
C ALA A 21 12.03 18.18 8.95
N THR A 22 13.10 17.39 9.10
CA THR A 22 13.01 16.00 9.56
C THR A 22 12.44 15.90 10.97
N PHE A 23 12.94 16.71 11.91
CA PHE A 23 12.40 16.74 13.28
C PHE A 23 10.95 17.23 13.33
N LEU A 24 10.60 18.24 12.52
CA LEU A 24 9.23 18.71 12.40
C LEU A 24 8.30 17.58 11.93
N PHE A 25 8.65 16.88 10.85
CA PHE A 25 7.82 15.79 10.34
C PHE A 25 7.74 14.60 11.29
N LEU A 26 8.80 14.32 12.04
CA LEU A 26 8.76 13.32 13.11
C LEU A 26 7.76 13.73 14.19
N ALA A 27 7.83 14.97 14.69
CA ALA A 27 6.89 15.48 15.68
C ALA A 27 5.44 15.46 15.17
N LEU A 28 5.20 15.88 13.92
CA LEU A 28 3.87 15.86 13.32
C LEU A 28 3.34 14.45 13.09
N SER A 29 4.20 13.49 12.75
CA SER A 29 3.77 12.09 12.60
C SER A 29 3.29 11.48 13.92
N LEU A 30 3.93 11.83 15.04
CA LEU A 30 3.48 11.48 16.39
C LEU A 30 2.21 12.23 16.78
N LEU A 31 2.09 13.51 16.39
CA LEU A 31 0.90 14.32 16.63
C LEU A 31 -0.35 13.70 15.97
N ILE A 32 -0.22 13.22 14.73
CA ILE A 32 -1.32 12.60 13.98
C ILE A 32 -1.90 11.43 14.77
N VAL A 33 -1.07 10.57 15.35
CA VAL A 33 -1.53 9.36 16.06
C VAL A 33 -1.96 9.61 17.51
N LEU A 34 -1.81 10.82 18.04
CA LEU A 34 -2.22 11.15 19.41
C LEU A 34 -3.67 10.75 19.75
N PRO A 35 -4.67 10.90 18.85
CA PRO A 35 -6.04 10.46 19.15
C PRO A 35 -6.13 8.99 19.58
N TYR A 36 -5.30 8.10 19.01
CA TYR A 36 -5.25 6.68 19.43
C TYR A 36 -4.82 6.46 20.88
N LEU A 37 -4.17 7.44 21.51
CA LEU A 37 -3.74 7.36 22.91
C LEU A 37 -4.84 7.76 23.90
N TYR A 38 -5.89 8.44 23.45
CA TYR A 38 -6.92 9.04 24.32
C TYR A 38 -8.32 8.42 24.16
N GLY A 39 -8.47 7.33 23.40
CA GLY A 39 -9.76 6.63 23.20
C GLY A 39 -9.65 5.10 23.17
N ARG A 40 -10.74 4.42 22.81
CA ARG A 40 -10.74 2.95 22.70
C ARG A 40 -9.87 2.53 21.51
N PRO A 41 -8.99 1.53 21.66
CA PRO A 41 -7.98 1.20 20.66
C PRO A 41 -8.52 1.08 19.23
N ILE A 42 -9.64 0.40 18.95
CA ILE A 42 -10.08 0.15 17.55
C ILE A 42 -11.59 0.01 17.43
N ALA A 43 -12.14 0.53 16.33
CA ALA A 43 -13.56 0.47 16.00
C ALA A 43 -13.89 -0.16 14.62
N ASN A 44 -12.92 -0.60 13.81
CA ASN A 44 -13.16 -1.19 12.48
C ASN A 44 -12.65 -2.65 12.38
N ILE A 45 -13.55 -3.61 12.12
CA ILE A 45 -13.21 -5.04 11.94
C ILE A 45 -12.86 -5.38 10.48
N TYR A 46 -13.09 -4.50 9.51
CA TYR A 46 -12.98 -4.86 8.10
C TYR A 46 -11.52 -4.87 7.61
N ASP A 47 -11.02 -3.78 7.03
CA ASP A 47 -9.71 -3.77 6.38
C ASP A 47 -8.55 -3.93 7.39
N LEU A 48 -8.66 -3.31 8.57
CA LEU A 48 -7.60 -3.36 9.58
C LEU A 48 -7.35 -4.78 10.07
N GLN A 49 -8.39 -5.54 10.40
CA GLN A 49 -8.23 -6.91 10.88
C GLN A 49 -7.54 -7.77 9.82
N PHE A 50 -7.94 -7.62 8.56
CA PHE A 50 -7.30 -8.32 7.44
C PHE A 50 -5.81 -8.00 7.34
N HIS A 51 -5.41 -6.72 7.40
CA HIS A 51 -4.00 -6.33 7.33
C HIS A 51 -3.19 -6.83 8.53
N LEU A 52 -3.71 -6.65 9.74
CA LEU A 52 -3.03 -7.10 10.96
C LEU A 52 -2.91 -8.62 11.02
N THR A 53 -3.89 -9.37 10.51
CA THR A 53 -3.82 -10.83 10.46
C THR A 53 -2.66 -11.33 9.61
N ARG A 54 -2.36 -10.62 8.52
CA ARG A 54 -1.23 -10.96 7.66
C ARG A 54 0.11 -10.60 8.29
N LEU A 55 0.15 -9.47 9.00
CA LEU A 55 1.31 -9.05 9.77
C LEU A 55 1.59 -9.99 10.95
N GLN A 56 0.54 -10.45 11.62
CA GLN A 56 0.66 -11.37 12.74
C GLN A 56 1.20 -12.74 12.31
N GLU A 57 0.81 -13.25 11.14
CA GLU A 57 1.45 -14.44 10.58
C GLU A 57 2.96 -14.22 10.38
N THR A 58 3.35 -13.04 9.86
CA THR A 58 4.75 -12.66 9.64
C THR A 58 5.52 -12.60 10.96
N PHE A 59 4.96 -11.92 11.96
CA PHE A 59 5.51 -11.82 13.32
C PHE A 59 5.68 -13.19 13.99
N LEU A 60 4.68 -14.07 13.91
CA LEU A 60 4.76 -15.40 14.51
C LEU A 60 5.83 -16.27 13.84
N ASN A 61 6.01 -16.17 12.53
CA ASN A 61 7.10 -16.85 11.82
C ASN A 61 8.48 -16.33 12.26
N MET A 62 8.64 -15.01 12.40
CA MET A 62 9.86 -14.40 12.95
C MET A 62 10.17 -14.90 14.35
N LYS A 63 9.17 -14.88 15.24
CA LYS A 63 9.28 -15.29 16.64
C LYS A 63 9.66 -16.78 16.78
N ASN A 64 9.20 -17.62 15.87
CA ASN A 64 9.53 -19.05 15.83
C ASN A 64 10.87 -19.35 15.13
N GLY A 65 11.64 -18.34 14.72
CA GLY A 65 12.95 -18.50 14.09
C GLY A 65 12.90 -18.85 12.60
N ASP A 66 11.75 -18.74 11.94
CA ASP A 66 11.60 -19.06 10.52
C ASP A 66 11.94 -17.87 9.61
N ILE A 67 13.20 -17.43 9.68
CA ILE A 67 13.73 -16.24 8.96
C ILE A 67 13.69 -16.44 7.43
N LEU A 68 13.63 -17.67 6.92
CA LEU A 68 13.49 -17.92 5.49
C LEU A 68 12.05 -17.81 4.99
N ASN A 69 11.06 -17.82 5.90
CA ASN A 69 9.64 -17.59 5.61
C ASN A 69 9.11 -16.30 6.26
N LEU A 70 9.92 -15.24 6.31
CA LEU A 70 9.50 -13.92 6.81
C LEU A 70 8.20 -13.44 6.14
N VAL A 71 8.03 -13.72 4.85
CA VAL A 71 6.75 -13.55 4.17
C VAL A 71 6.25 -14.93 3.76
N PRO A 72 5.37 -15.54 4.56
CA PRO A 72 4.85 -16.86 4.24
C PRO A 72 3.93 -16.76 3.03
N ASP A 73 4.07 -17.70 2.09
CA ASP A 73 3.19 -17.79 0.91
C ASP A 73 1.74 -18.11 1.32
N VAL A 74 1.59 -18.88 2.40
CA VAL A 74 0.31 -19.32 2.97
C VAL A 74 0.26 -19.04 4.46
N SER A 75 -0.87 -18.57 4.96
CA SER A 75 -1.13 -18.37 6.38
C SER A 75 -1.58 -19.67 7.03
N THR A 76 -0.86 -20.09 8.07
CA THR A 76 -1.09 -21.36 8.78
C THR A 76 -1.43 -21.16 10.26
N MET A 77 -0.99 -20.06 10.86
CA MET A 77 -1.26 -19.71 12.26
C MET A 77 -2.42 -18.71 12.39
N THR A 78 -2.76 -18.04 11.30
CA THR A 78 -3.81 -17.02 11.19
C THR A 78 -4.88 -17.42 10.16
N PHE A 79 -5.91 -16.58 9.94
CA PHE A 79 -7.01 -16.85 9.00
C PHE A 79 -7.70 -18.21 9.23
N GLY A 80 -7.92 -18.56 10.50
CA GLY A 80 -8.53 -19.83 10.87
C GLY A 80 -7.67 -21.06 10.59
N SER A 81 -6.36 -20.92 10.34
CA SER A 81 -5.40 -22.04 10.18
C SER A 81 -5.67 -22.97 9.00
N ILE A 82 -6.38 -22.50 7.98
CA ILE A 82 -6.81 -23.31 6.82
C ILE A 82 -5.74 -23.48 5.74
N VAL A 83 -4.50 -23.05 6.00
CA VAL A 83 -3.42 -22.92 4.99
C VAL A 83 -3.86 -21.95 3.90
N TYR A 84 -4.11 -20.69 4.28
CA TYR A 84 -4.78 -19.70 3.45
C TYR A 84 -3.81 -18.94 2.53
N PRO A 85 -3.98 -18.94 1.20
CA PRO A 85 -2.98 -18.47 0.24
C PRO A 85 -2.99 -16.94 -0.01
N GLN A 86 -3.40 -16.15 0.98
CA GLN A 86 -3.65 -14.72 0.82
C GLN A 86 -2.46 -13.94 0.25
N ASN A 87 -1.25 -14.27 0.71
CA ASN A 87 -0.03 -13.55 0.32
C ASN A 87 0.40 -13.84 -1.12
N LEU A 88 -0.16 -14.87 -1.77
CA LEU A 88 -0.01 -15.09 -3.22
C LEU A 88 -0.82 -14.08 -4.05
N PHE A 89 -1.86 -13.49 -3.48
CA PHE A 89 -2.79 -12.61 -4.18
C PHE A 89 -2.65 -11.13 -3.82
N TYR A 90 -2.14 -10.84 -2.62
CA TYR A 90 -2.01 -9.49 -2.13
C TYR A 90 -0.65 -9.32 -1.43
N PRO A 91 0.07 -8.22 -1.67
CA PRO A 91 1.44 -8.06 -1.18
C PRO A 91 1.48 -7.66 0.31
N VAL A 92 2.51 -8.06 1.06
CA VAL A 92 2.75 -7.66 2.47
C VAL A 92 4.14 -7.04 2.67
N TYR A 93 4.97 -7.02 1.64
CA TYR A 93 6.41 -6.84 1.78
C TYR A 93 6.81 -5.49 2.36
N THR A 94 6.10 -4.41 2.01
CA THR A 94 6.39 -3.08 2.56
C THR A 94 5.81 -2.88 3.96
N LEU A 95 4.94 -3.77 4.43
CA LEU A 95 4.38 -3.75 5.78
C LEU A 95 5.27 -4.50 6.79
N ILE A 96 6.23 -5.31 6.34
CA ILE A 96 7.19 -6.06 7.19
C ILE A 96 7.82 -5.23 8.33
N PRO A 97 8.15 -3.93 8.17
CA PRO A 97 8.70 -3.14 9.28
C PRO A 97 7.80 -3.13 10.52
N GLU A 98 6.47 -3.27 10.38
CA GLU A 98 5.56 -3.39 11.51
C GLU A 98 5.89 -4.64 12.35
N ALA A 99 6.00 -5.81 11.73
CA ALA A 99 6.30 -7.06 12.43
C ALA A 99 7.67 -7.03 13.13
N LEU A 100 8.64 -6.30 12.56
CA LEU A 100 9.94 -6.06 13.18
C LEU A 100 9.82 -5.15 14.42
N ILE A 101 9.04 -4.08 14.34
CA ILE A 101 8.75 -3.22 15.50
C ILE A 101 8.04 -4.08 16.56
N HIS A 102 7.08 -4.91 16.17
CA HIS A 102 6.37 -5.81 17.08
C HIS A 102 7.31 -6.80 17.78
N LEU A 103 8.26 -7.38 17.06
CA LEU A 103 9.28 -8.25 17.64
C LEU A 103 10.14 -7.54 18.69
N LEU A 104 10.49 -6.27 18.47
CA LEU A 104 11.33 -5.47 19.37
C LEU A 104 10.57 -4.94 20.59
N ILE A 105 9.33 -4.51 20.41
CA ILE A 105 8.51 -3.85 21.44
C ILE A 105 7.73 -4.87 22.28
N GLY A 106 7.34 -6.01 21.69
CA GLY A 106 6.56 -7.05 22.34
C GLY A 106 5.09 -6.68 22.63
N ASN A 107 4.64 -5.51 22.19
CA ASN A 107 3.27 -5.03 22.34
C ASN A 107 2.70 -4.65 20.97
N ALA A 108 1.76 -5.45 20.48
CA ALA A 108 1.12 -5.28 19.18
C ALA A 108 0.52 -3.88 18.98
N TRP A 109 -0.18 -3.32 19.99
CA TRP A 109 -0.85 -2.02 19.88
C TRP A 109 0.15 -0.87 19.74
N ILE A 110 1.17 -0.84 20.60
CA ILE A 110 2.24 0.17 20.53
C ILE A 110 2.99 0.04 19.19
N SER A 111 3.19 -1.18 18.72
CA SER A 111 3.89 -1.46 17.46
C SER A 111 3.11 -0.92 16.26
N TYR A 112 1.80 -1.14 16.23
CA TYR A 112 0.90 -0.55 15.25
C TYR A 112 0.97 0.99 15.26
N ILE A 113 0.87 1.65 16.43
CA ILE A 113 0.95 3.12 16.53
C ILE A 113 2.30 3.63 16.02
N LEU A 114 3.41 3.00 16.42
CA LEU A 114 4.75 3.38 15.96
C LEU A 114 4.91 3.18 14.45
N PHE A 115 4.34 2.10 13.91
CA PHE A 115 4.36 1.84 12.48
C PHE A 115 3.54 2.88 11.70
N ILE A 116 2.33 3.22 12.12
CA ILE A 116 1.53 4.29 11.50
C ILE A 116 2.24 5.64 11.61
N SER A 117 2.94 5.90 12.71
CA SER A 117 3.80 7.10 12.85
C SER A 117 4.92 7.11 11.82
N LEU A 118 5.61 5.97 11.64
CA LEU A 118 6.63 5.81 10.60
C LEU A 118 6.06 6.03 9.19
N VAL A 119 4.88 5.49 8.89
CA VAL A 119 4.19 5.69 7.60
C VAL A 119 3.94 7.18 7.36
N ASN A 120 3.34 7.88 8.32
CA ASN A 120 3.08 9.32 8.22
C ASN A 120 4.37 10.13 8.04
N PHE A 121 5.41 9.82 8.80
CA PHE A 121 6.73 10.44 8.64
C PHE A 121 7.27 10.27 7.22
N LEU A 122 7.16 9.07 6.65
CA LEU A 122 7.61 8.78 5.29
C LEU A 122 6.75 9.48 4.22
N ILE A 123 5.46 9.68 4.46
CA ILE A 123 4.56 10.48 3.59
C ILE A 123 5.04 11.95 3.55
N PHE A 124 5.30 12.55 4.71
CA PHE A 124 5.83 13.92 4.77
C PHE A 124 7.20 14.01 4.08
N MET A 125 8.11 13.10 4.40
CA MET A 125 9.48 13.12 3.87
C MET A 125 9.52 12.89 2.36
N SER A 126 8.73 11.96 1.82
CA SER A 126 8.72 11.68 0.39
C SER A 126 8.24 12.90 -0.38
N MET A 127 7.15 13.53 0.05
CA MET A 127 6.60 14.74 -0.57
C MET A 127 7.55 15.93 -0.46
N PHE A 128 8.15 16.15 0.71
CA PHE A 128 9.11 17.22 0.93
C PHE A 128 10.33 17.09 0.01
N VAL A 129 10.96 15.91 0.00
CA VAL A 129 12.19 15.68 -0.76
C VAL A 129 11.96 15.79 -2.27
N THR A 130 10.85 15.26 -2.79
CA THR A 130 10.57 15.31 -4.22
C THR A 130 10.19 16.71 -4.65
N THR A 131 9.33 17.39 -3.89
CA THR A 131 8.93 18.77 -4.18
C THR A 131 10.12 19.72 -4.16
N LEU A 132 11.02 19.58 -3.17
CA LEU A 132 12.26 20.36 -3.12
C LEU A 132 13.13 20.13 -4.35
N LYS A 133 13.18 18.91 -4.89
CA LYS A 133 13.96 18.59 -6.10
C LYS A 133 13.31 19.05 -7.40
N ILE A 134 11.99 19.22 -7.42
CA ILE A 134 11.23 19.67 -8.60
C ILE A 134 11.17 21.19 -8.68
N THR A 135 10.97 21.84 -7.53
CA THR A 135 10.69 23.29 -7.46
C THR A 135 11.89 24.12 -7.01
N GLU A 136 12.89 23.47 -6.41
CA GLU A 136 14.04 24.11 -5.74
C GLU A 136 13.64 25.09 -4.61
N SER A 137 12.36 25.13 -4.25
CA SER A 137 11.81 26.02 -3.22
C SER A 137 11.58 25.26 -1.92
N LYS A 138 12.27 25.70 -0.87
CA LYS A 138 12.09 25.22 0.51
C LYS A 138 10.66 25.43 1.01
N VAL A 139 10.09 26.59 0.70
CA VAL A 139 8.72 26.95 1.06
C VAL A 139 7.74 26.00 0.36
N ALA A 140 7.87 25.83 -0.95
CA ALA A 140 7.00 24.91 -1.69
C ALA A 140 7.09 23.49 -1.13
N ALA A 141 8.30 23.00 -0.89
CA ALA A 141 8.53 21.67 -0.33
C ALA A 141 7.87 21.46 1.04
N LEU A 142 8.07 22.40 1.96
CA LEU A 142 7.50 22.32 3.31
C LEU A 142 5.97 22.31 3.26
N PHE A 143 5.37 23.26 2.56
CA PHE A 143 3.91 23.38 2.49
C PHE A 143 3.27 22.23 1.73
N SER A 144 3.88 21.77 0.64
CA SER A 144 3.42 20.57 -0.06
C SER A 144 3.44 19.33 0.84
N ALA A 145 4.47 19.13 1.65
CA ALA A 145 4.52 18.01 2.59
C ALA A 145 3.41 18.11 3.64
N LEU A 146 3.21 19.29 4.24
CA LEU A 146 2.16 19.52 5.23
C LEU A 146 0.77 19.28 4.65
N LEU A 147 0.49 19.86 3.47
CA LEU A 147 -0.80 19.68 2.80
C LEU A 147 -1.06 18.22 2.44
N TYR A 148 -0.02 17.48 2.05
CA TYR A 148 -0.13 16.08 1.67
C TYR A 148 -0.34 15.13 2.86
N GLY A 149 0.46 15.25 3.91
CA GLY A 149 0.35 14.38 5.09
C GLY A 149 -0.90 14.63 5.95
N PHE A 150 -1.52 15.81 5.81
CA PHE A 150 -2.79 16.13 6.47
C PHE A 150 -3.97 16.26 5.49
N THR A 151 -3.93 15.53 4.37
CA THR A 151 -5.12 15.42 3.50
C THR A 151 -6.24 14.69 4.23
N GLN A 152 -7.49 15.09 3.98
CA GLN A 152 -8.64 14.36 4.50
C GLN A 152 -8.64 12.90 4.02
N PHE A 153 -8.15 12.65 2.80
CA PHE A 153 -7.95 11.30 2.27
C PHE A 153 -7.06 10.46 3.18
N GLU A 154 -5.87 10.95 3.53
CA GLU A 154 -4.96 10.20 4.42
C GLU A 154 -5.56 9.96 5.80
N LEU A 155 -6.11 11.01 6.43
CA LEU A 155 -6.74 10.89 7.74
C LEU A 155 -7.92 9.91 7.72
N THR A 156 -8.67 9.84 6.61
CA THR A 156 -9.74 8.85 6.43
C THR A 156 -9.20 7.43 6.39
N TYR A 157 -8.07 7.18 5.73
CA TYR A 157 -7.47 5.85 5.67
C TYR A 157 -6.81 5.44 6.98
N VAL A 158 -6.29 6.38 7.76
CA VAL A 158 -5.76 6.11 9.09
C VAL A 158 -6.89 5.85 10.08
N PHE A 159 -7.88 6.75 10.20
CA PHE A 159 -8.85 6.71 11.31
C PHE A 159 -10.16 6.02 11.01
N VAL A 160 -10.64 6.03 9.77
CA VAL A 160 -12.00 5.56 9.44
C VAL A 160 -11.97 4.23 8.70
N LYS A 161 -11.30 4.19 7.54
CA LYS A 161 -11.17 2.97 6.74
C LYS A 161 -10.16 1.99 7.33
N GLN A 162 -9.10 2.52 7.96
CA GLN A 162 -8.02 1.73 8.58
C GLN A 162 -7.35 0.73 7.59
N ASP A 163 -7.28 1.11 6.30
CA ASP A 163 -6.55 0.38 5.26
C ASP A 163 -5.11 0.93 5.18
N ILE A 164 -4.23 0.20 5.86
CA ILE A 164 -2.81 0.52 6.03
C ILE A 164 -2.10 0.57 4.67
N ALA A 165 -2.42 -0.37 3.76
CA ALA A 165 -1.74 -0.48 2.49
C ALA A 165 -2.07 0.71 1.56
N GLN A 166 -3.32 1.17 1.59
CA GLN A 166 -3.75 2.34 0.85
C GLN A 166 -3.16 3.65 1.40
N ALA A 167 -3.00 3.78 2.72
CA ALA A 167 -2.28 4.89 3.36
C ALA A 167 -0.79 4.90 2.95
N MET A 168 -0.12 3.75 3.03
CA MET A 168 1.28 3.61 2.61
C MET A 168 1.52 3.93 1.13
N ALA A 169 0.52 3.76 0.26
CA ALA A 169 0.64 4.14 -1.14
C ALA A 169 1.01 5.64 -1.31
N LEU A 170 0.60 6.50 -0.38
CA LEU A 170 0.95 7.93 -0.40
C LEU A 170 2.46 8.17 -0.29
N ILE A 171 3.22 7.29 0.38
CA ILE A 171 4.68 7.40 0.44
C ILE A 171 5.27 7.41 -0.97
N PHE A 172 4.74 6.55 -1.86
CA PHE A 172 5.36 6.26 -3.14
C PHE A 172 4.88 7.17 -4.28
N VAL A 173 3.67 7.74 -4.23
CA VAL A 173 3.15 8.61 -5.30
C VAL A 173 4.09 9.80 -5.61
N PRO A 174 4.61 10.56 -4.62
CA PRO A 174 5.57 11.63 -4.90
C PRO A 174 6.88 11.13 -5.52
N VAL A 175 7.37 9.97 -5.10
CA VAL A 175 8.62 9.36 -5.61
C VAL A 175 8.45 8.93 -7.06
N ILE A 176 7.31 8.30 -7.37
CA ILE A 176 6.93 7.85 -8.71
C ILE A 176 6.80 9.06 -9.64
N PHE A 177 6.07 10.10 -9.22
CA PHE A 177 5.99 11.34 -9.99
C PHE A 177 7.36 11.94 -10.24
N TYR A 178 8.23 12.00 -9.23
CA TYR A 178 9.58 12.53 -9.40
C TYR A 178 10.40 11.71 -10.42
N GLY A 179 10.27 10.38 -10.41
CA GLY A 179 10.86 9.50 -11.41
C GLY A 179 10.37 9.82 -12.83
N ALA A 180 9.05 9.96 -13.01
CA ALA A 180 8.45 10.35 -14.29
C ALA A 180 8.89 11.76 -14.73
N TYR A 181 8.91 12.73 -13.81
CA TYR A 181 9.39 14.09 -14.04
C TYR A 181 10.84 14.10 -14.52
N LEU A 182 11.73 13.29 -13.93
CA LEU A 182 13.12 13.17 -14.38
C LEU A 182 13.21 12.65 -15.81
N ILE A 183 12.39 11.68 -16.20
CA ILE A 183 12.37 11.13 -17.54
C ILE A 183 11.82 12.14 -18.56
N PHE A 184 10.72 12.83 -18.26
CA PHE A 184 10.02 13.66 -19.23
C PHE A 184 10.51 15.12 -19.29
N VAL A 185 11.03 15.64 -18.18
CA VAL A 185 11.48 17.04 -18.05
C VAL A 185 12.95 17.10 -17.67
N GLY A 186 13.33 16.41 -16.59
CA GLY A 186 14.65 16.52 -15.97
C GLY A 186 15.72 15.60 -16.59
N ASN A 187 16.59 15.08 -15.72
CA ASN A 187 17.67 14.17 -16.11
C ASN A 187 17.17 12.72 -16.25
N TYR A 188 16.87 12.33 -17.49
CA TYR A 188 16.33 11.01 -17.84
C TYR A 188 17.26 9.84 -17.48
N ARG A 189 18.56 10.07 -17.24
CA ARG A 189 19.49 8.99 -16.82
C ARG A 189 19.15 8.42 -15.44
N ARG A 190 18.32 9.11 -14.66
CA ARG A 190 17.81 8.66 -13.35
C ARG A 190 16.45 7.95 -13.43
N TRP A 191 16.13 7.38 -14.59
CA TRP A 191 14.90 6.62 -14.86
C TRP A 191 14.59 5.53 -13.82
N TYR A 192 15.62 4.94 -13.21
CA TYR A 192 15.51 3.89 -12.19
C TYR A 192 14.68 4.31 -10.95
N ILE A 193 14.54 5.62 -10.69
CA ILE A 193 13.70 6.14 -9.60
C ILE A 193 12.23 5.81 -9.85
N LEU A 194 11.78 5.88 -11.12
CA LEU A 194 10.42 5.50 -11.49
C LEU A 194 10.20 4.00 -11.25
N SER A 195 11.17 3.16 -11.66
CA SER A 195 11.09 1.72 -11.45
C SER A 195 10.99 1.34 -9.98
N ILE A 196 11.88 1.89 -9.15
CA ILE A 196 11.89 1.60 -7.70
C ILE A 196 10.58 2.07 -7.07
N GLY A 197 10.10 3.27 -7.38
CA GLY A 197 8.84 3.79 -6.86
C GLY A 197 7.65 2.89 -7.21
N MET A 198 7.54 2.48 -8.48
CA MET A 198 6.46 1.60 -8.94
C MET A 198 6.56 0.19 -8.34
N THR A 199 7.76 -0.37 -8.22
CA THR A 199 7.97 -1.67 -7.57
C THR A 199 7.55 -1.63 -6.10
N LEU A 200 7.91 -0.59 -5.35
CA LEU A 200 7.50 -0.43 -3.96
C LEU A 200 5.98 -0.27 -3.83
N LEU A 201 5.33 0.42 -4.77
CA LEU A 201 3.88 0.49 -4.82
C LEU A 201 3.23 -0.87 -5.11
N ILE A 202 3.79 -1.66 -6.05
CA ILE A 202 3.35 -3.05 -6.32
C ILE A 202 3.47 -3.93 -5.07
N PHE A 203 4.53 -3.74 -4.29
CA PHE A 203 4.74 -4.45 -3.02
C PHE A 203 3.89 -3.97 -1.85
N THR A 204 3.07 -2.93 -2.08
CA THR A 204 2.21 -2.32 -1.06
C THR A 204 0.75 -2.52 -1.37
N HIS A 205 0.28 -2.02 -2.52
CA HIS A 205 -1.14 -1.95 -2.85
C HIS A 205 -1.35 -2.06 -4.36
N ILE A 206 -1.62 -3.28 -4.83
CA ILE A 206 -1.72 -3.59 -6.27
C ILE A 206 -2.81 -2.78 -6.98
N ILE A 207 -3.89 -2.43 -6.28
CA ILE A 207 -4.98 -1.67 -6.89
C ILE A 207 -4.51 -0.24 -7.17
N SER A 208 -3.75 0.40 -6.27
CA SER A 208 -3.20 1.75 -6.47
C SER A 208 -2.26 1.82 -7.68
N VAL A 209 -1.60 0.71 -8.02
CA VAL A 209 -0.73 0.62 -9.21
C VAL A 209 -1.50 0.97 -10.48
N PHE A 210 -2.77 0.56 -10.59
CA PHE A 210 -3.59 0.88 -11.75
C PHE A 210 -3.82 2.40 -11.90
N MET A 211 -4.28 3.07 -10.83
CA MET A 211 -4.52 4.52 -10.84
C MET A 211 -3.24 5.30 -11.14
N VAL A 212 -2.14 4.92 -10.50
CA VAL A 212 -0.84 5.59 -10.68
C VAL A 212 -0.25 5.32 -12.07
N THR A 213 -0.51 4.14 -12.66
CA THR A 213 -0.12 3.86 -14.05
C THR A 213 -0.85 4.78 -15.02
N ILE A 214 -2.16 4.99 -14.86
CA ILE A 214 -2.92 5.96 -15.67
C ILE A 214 -2.31 7.36 -15.53
N PHE A 215 -1.95 7.76 -14.31
CA PHE A 215 -1.30 9.06 -14.07
C PHE A 215 0.02 9.19 -14.81
N ILE A 216 0.90 8.19 -14.75
CA ILE A 216 2.18 8.21 -15.46
C ILE A 216 2.00 8.21 -16.98
N VAL A 217 1.04 7.43 -17.50
CA VAL A 217 0.74 7.39 -18.94
C VAL A 217 0.26 8.76 -19.42
N LEU A 218 -0.60 9.44 -18.64
CA LEU A 218 -0.97 10.80 -18.97
C LEU A 218 0.23 11.75 -18.91
N LEU A 219 1.15 11.60 -17.93
CA LEU A 219 2.37 12.42 -17.83
C LEU A 219 3.31 12.28 -19.02
N PHE A 220 3.20 11.20 -19.81
CA PHE A 220 3.91 11.06 -21.06
C PHE A 220 3.67 12.25 -22.02
N GLY A 221 2.50 12.90 -21.95
CA GLY A 221 2.19 14.10 -22.73
C GLY A 221 3.15 15.28 -22.50
N LEU A 222 3.89 15.30 -21.39
CA LEU A 222 4.95 16.30 -21.14
C LEU A 222 6.07 16.26 -22.18
N LEU A 223 6.34 15.11 -22.82
CA LEU A 223 7.33 15.01 -23.89
C LEU A 223 6.98 15.88 -25.09
N ILE A 224 5.68 16.05 -25.38
CA ILE A 224 5.17 16.86 -26.49
C ILE A 224 5.28 18.34 -26.14
N ILE A 225 4.92 18.70 -24.91
CA ILE A 225 4.81 20.09 -24.46
C ILE A 225 6.19 20.74 -24.26
N ASN A 226 7.22 19.96 -23.94
CA ASN A 226 8.58 20.45 -23.68
C ASN A 226 9.38 20.82 -24.95
N LYS A 227 8.76 20.83 -26.14
CA LYS A 227 9.40 21.20 -27.43
C LYS A 227 10.73 20.49 -27.69
N LEU A 228 10.82 19.22 -27.30
CA LEU A 228 12.03 18.41 -27.43
C LEU A 228 12.30 18.04 -28.90
N THR A 229 13.56 17.80 -29.24
CA THR A 229 13.91 17.25 -30.55
C THR A 229 13.39 15.81 -30.70
N LYS A 230 13.16 15.34 -31.94
CA LYS A 230 12.73 13.96 -32.20
C LYS A 230 13.65 12.92 -31.54
N ARG A 231 14.96 13.17 -31.54
CA ARG A 231 15.96 12.31 -30.90
C ARG A 231 15.78 12.26 -29.38
N GLU A 232 15.56 13.40 -28.73
CA GLU A 232 15.34 13.44 -27.28
C GLU A 232 14.03 12.77 -26.87
N VAL A 233 12.96 12.97 -27.64
CA VAL A 233 11.69 12.27 -27.43
C VAL A 233 11.90 10.76 -27.51
N PHE A 234 12.63 10.28 -28.53
CA PHE A 234 12.95 8.87 -28.69
C PHE A 234 13.73 8.33 -27.48
N VAL A 235 14.84 8.97 -27.10
CA VAL A 235 15.68 8.53 -25.97
C VAL A 235 14.90 8.51 -24.65
N ARG A 236 14.13 9.56 -24.34
CA ARG A 236 13.33 9.62 -23.11
C ARG A 236 12.22 8.57 -23.11
N THR A 237 11.62 8.29 -24.27
CA THR A 237 10.64 7.20 -24.44
C THR A 237 11.29 5.84 -24.20
N SER A 238 12.50 5.60 -24.70
CA SER A 238 13.23 4.34 -24.44
C SER A 238 13.50 4.15 -22.95
N TYR A 239 13.88 5.22 -22.22
CA TYR A 239 14.06 5.15 -20.77
C TYR A 239 12.74 4.94 -20.01
N PHE A 240 11.64 5.50 -20.50
CA PHE A 240 10.31 5.24 -19.97
C PHE A 240 9.94 3.76 -20.12
N VAL A 241 10.10 3.19 -21.32
CA VAL A 241 9.86 1.75 -21.57
C VAL A 241 10.77 0.87 -20.72
N LEU A 242 12.07 1.19 -20.67
CA LEU A 242 13.04 0.49 -19.82
C LEU A 242 12.62 0.52 -18.35
N SER A 243 12.12 1.66 -17.85
CA SER A 243 11.67 1.77 -16.47
C SER A 243 10.49 0.84 -16.17
N GLY A 244 9.57 0.64 -17.12
CA GLY A 244 8.47 -0.31 -17.02
C GLY A 244 8.94 -1.76 -17.00
N ILE A 245 9.84 -2.14 -17.92
CA ILE A 245 10.44 -3.48 -17.96
C ILE A 245 11.14 -3.81 -16.65
N VAL A 246 11.96 -2.89 -16.15
CA VAL A 246 12.70 -3.08 -14.89
C VAL A 246 11.75 -3.14 -13.70
N THR A 247 10.65 -2.37 -13.69
CA THR A 247 9.61 -2.49 -12.65
C THR A 247 9.06 -3.92 -12.58
N ILE A 248 8.74 -4.51 -13.73
CA ILE A 248 8.25 -5.89 -13.83
C ILE A 248 9.31 -6.86 -13.32
N LEU A 249 10.55 -6.76 -13.81
CA LEU A 249 11.64 -7.64 -13.39
C LEU A 249 11.91 -7.57 -11.88
N LEU A 250 11.92 -6.37 -11.29
CA LEU A 250 12.09 -6.20 -9.85
C LEU A 250 10.93 -6.79 -9.04
N SER A 251 9.70 -6.80 -9.57
CA SER A 251 8.50 -7.27 -8.89
C SER A 251 8.01 -8.66 -9.31
N ILE A 252 8.70 -9.33 -10.24
CA ILE A 252 8.21 -10.56 -10.88
C ILE A 252 8.05 -11.73 -9.89
N PHE A 253 8.79 -11.71 -8.77
CA PHE A 253 8.64 -12.72 -7.72
C PHE A 253 7.25 -12.70 -7.07
N PHE A 254 6.57 -11.54 -7.07
CA PHE A 254 5.18 -11.43 -6.63
C PHE A 254 4.21 -11.53 -7.81
N LEU A 255 4.46 -10.80 -8.90
CA LEU A 255 3.55 -10.75 -10.05
C LEU A 255 3.40 -12.10 -10.77
N GLY A 256 4.49 -12.86 -10.91
CA GLY A 256 4.46 -14.17 -11.56
C GLY A 256 3.54 -15.16 -10.83
N PRO A 257 3.75 -15.40 -9.52
CA PRO A 257 2.85 -16.24 -8.72
C PRO A 257 1.43 -15.70 -8.66
N LEU A 258 1.24 -14.38 -8.54
CA LEU A 258 -0.08 -13.75 -8.58
C LEU A 258 -0.85 -14.14 -9.85
N VAL A 259 -0.25 -13.92 -11.03
CA VAL A 259 -0.87 -14.22 -12.33
C VAL A 259 -1.15 -15.71 -12.46
N ASN A 260 -0.19 -16.57 -12.12
CA ASN A 260 -0.36 -18.02 -12.21
C ASN A 260 -1.52 -18.53 -11.33
N ASN A 261 -1.60 -18.06 -10.08
CA ASN A 261 -2.67 -18.46 -9.15
C ASN A 261 -4.02 -17.85 -9.52
N TYR A 262 -4.05 -16.63 -10.06
CA TYR A 262 -5.28 -16.00 -10.55
C TYR A 262 -5.87 -16.75 -11.75
N LEU A 263 -5.02 -17.09 -12.73
CA LEU A 263 -5.43 -17.91 -13.87
C LEU A 263 -5.90 -19.30 -13.44
N TYR A 264 -5.21 -19.92 -12.47
CA TYR A 264 -5.62 -21.20 -11.91
C TYR A 264 -6.98 -21.16 -11.19
N ALA A 265 -7.23 -20.10 -10.42
CA ALA A 265 -8.49 -19.92 -9.70
C ALA A 265 -9.69 -19.84 -10.66
N GLY A 266 -9.50 -19.24 -11.84
CA GLY A 266 -10.56 -19.01 -12.82
C GLY A 266 -11.61 -18.00 -12.34
N GLY A 267 -11.18 -17.07 -11.47
CA GLY A 267 -12.03 -16.10 -10.78
C GLY A 267 -11.89 -16.21 -9.26
N ILE A 268 -11.79 -15.06 -8.59
CA ILE A 268 -11.59 -14.97 -7.15
C ILE A 268 -12.74 -14.21 -6.46
N THR A 269 -12.99 -14.53 -5.19
CA THR A 269 -13.88 -13.77 -4.32
C THR A 269 -13.19 -12.48 -3.91
N VAL A 270 -13.67 -11.35 -4.38
CA VAL A 270 -13.26 -10.04 -3.86
C VAL A 270 -14.51 -9.21 -3.73
N THR A 271 -14.55 -8.32 -2.74
CA THR A 271 -15.66 -7.39 -2.61
C THR A 271 -15.77 -6.53 -3.87
N LYS A 272 -16.93 -6.59 -4.53
CA LYS A 272 -17.24 -5.81 -5.71
C LYS A 272 -18.23 -4.71 -5.34
N TRP A 273 -17.86 -3.47 -5.60
CA TRP A 273 -18.74 -2.33 -5.40
C TRP A 273 -19.28 -1.86 -6.74
N ASN A 274 -20.48 -1.28 -6.74
CA ASN A 274 -20.97 -0.54 -7.89
C ASN A 274 -20.07 0.70 -8.08
N LEU A 275 -19.43 0.85 -9.24
CA LEU A 275 -18.44 1.91 -9.48
C LEU A 275 -19.07 3.29 -9.32
N TYR A 276 -20.29 3.51 -9.80
CA TYR A 276 -20.94 4.81 -9.69
C TYR A 276 -21.29 5.17 -8.24
N LEU A 277 -21.84 4.22 -7.48
CA LEU A 277 -22.15 4.43 -6.06
C LEU A 277 -20.88 4.55 -5.19
N SER A 278 -19.74 4.11 -5.71
CA SER A 278 -18.42 4.23 -5.08
C SER A 278 -17.56 5.36 -5.65
N THR A 279 -18.21 6.38 -6.20
CA THR A 279 -17.57 7.64 -6.56
C THR A 279 -17.54 8.62 -5.39
N VAL A 280 -16.69 9.63 -5.51
CA VAL A 280 -16.78 10.84 -4.70
C VAL A 280 -17.94 11.70 -5.20
N ASN A 281 -18.94 11.98 -4.36
CA ASN A 281 -19.96 12.95 -4.71
C ASN A 281 -19.35 14.36 -4.74
N ILE A 282 -19.52 15.11 -5.84
CA ILE A 282 -18.87 16.41 -6.01
C ILE A 282 -19.25 17.46 -4.96
N GLN A 283 -20.51 17.50 -4.54
CA GLN A 283 -20.97 18.44 -3.52
C GLN A 283 -20.31 18.12 -2.18
N GLN A 284 -20.25 16.84 -1.83
CA GLN A 284 -19.54 16.40 -0.62
C GLN A 284 -18.04 16.65 -0.73
N ALA A 285 -17.44 16.42 -1.89
CA ALA A 285 -16.02 16.64 -2.13
C ALA A 285 -15.61 18.08 -1.88
N LEU A 286 -16.43 19.04 -2.34
CA LEU A 286 -16.12 20.47 -2.36
C LEU A 286 -16.66 21.23 -1.17
N PHE A 287 -17.69 20.76 -0.47
CA PHE A 287 -18.36 21.53 0.59
C PHE A 287 -18.43 20.80 1.93
N ASN A 288 -18.13 19.50 1.99
CA ASN A 288 -18.12 18.74 3.24
C ASN A 288 -16.69 18.65 3.82
N PHE A 289 -16.23 19.76 4.40
CA PHE A 289 -14.85 19.89 4.91
C PHE A 289 -14.60 19.21 6.25
N LEU A 290 -15.66 18.80 6.94
CA LEU A 290 -15.61 18.12 8.24
C LEU A 290 -16.23 16.71 8.13
N PRO A 291 -15.81 15.77 8.99
CA PRO A 291 -16.41 14.44 9.04
C PRO A 291 -17.92 14.53 9.31
N SER A 292 -18.74 13.80 8.54
CA SER A 292 -20.20 13.76 8.75
C SER A 292 -20.55 13.13 10.12
N SER A 293 -21.73 13.42 10.67
CA SER A 293 -22.22 12.87 11.96
C SER A 293 -22.43 11.35 11.94
N ASN A 294 -22.49 10.72 10.77
CA ASN A 294 -22.93 9.33 10.64
C ASN A 294 -21.75 8.33 10.55
N GLY A 295 -20.51 8.78 10.81
CA GLY A 295 -19.30 7.96 10.70
C GLY A 295 -18.87 7.64 9.26
N GLU A 296 -19.73 7.89 8.26
CA GLU A 296 -19.36 7.83 6.85
C GLU A 296 -18.62 9.11 6.47
N THR A 297 -17.29 9.09 6.58
CA THR A 297 -16.48 10.15 5.98
C THR A 297 -16.51 10.01 4.47
N THR A 298 -17.19 10.96 3.84
CA THR A 298 -17.14 11.19 2.41
C THR A 298 -15.71 11.59 2.04
N ILE A 299 -15.06 10.83 1.16
CA ILE A 299 -13.75 11.22 0.62
C ILE A 299 -13.92 12.57 -0.10
N GLY A 300 -13.13 13.56 0.28
CA GLY A 300 -13.26 14.93 -0.21
C GLY A 300 -11.98 15.74 -0.04
N VAL A 301 -11.98 16.99 -0.51
CA VAL A 301 -10.76 17.82 -0.50
C VAL A 301 -10.38 18.23 0.93
N GLY A 302 -11.35 18.30 1.84
CA GLY A 302 -11.17 18.76 3.21
C GLY A 302 -10.68 20.20 3.29
N VAL A 303 -10.38 20.66 4.52
CA VAL A 303 -9.89 22.03 4.71
C VAL A 303 -8.53 22.25 4.00
N SER A 304 -7.65 21.26 4.03
CA SER A 304 -6.33 21.32 3.37
C SER A 304 -6.44 21.42 1.84
N GLY A 305 -7.35 20.66 1.23
CA GLY A 305 -7.59 20.74 -0.20
C GLY A 305 -8.36 22.00 -0.62
N LEU A 306 -9.29 22.53 0.19
CA LEU A 306 -9.92 23.82 -0.07
C LEU A 306 -8.88 24.95 -0.11
N MET A 307 -8.01 25.00 0.89
CA MET A 307 -6.90 25.97 0.93
C MET A 307 -6.01 25.82 -0.31
N SER A 308 -5.73 24.58 -0.70
CA SER A 308 -4.97 24.28 -1.93
C SER A 308 -5.66 24.85 -3.17
N LEU A 309 -6.98 24.66 -3.31
CA LEU A 309 -7.76 25.21 -4.44
C LEU A 309 -7.71 26.75 -4.48
N ILE A 310 -7.85 27.43 -3.34
CA ILE A 310 -7.76 28.90 -3.26
C ILE A 310 -6.36 29.39 -3.69
N ILE A 311 -5.30 28.74 -3.21
CA ILE A 311 -3.91 29.08 -3.59
C ILE A 311 -3.70 28.85 -5.08
N ILE A 312 -4.15 27.71 -5.61
CA ILE A 312 -4.02 27.38 -7.04
C ILE A 312 -4.75 28.43 -7.88
N PHE A 313 -6.00 28.76 -7.56
CA PHE A 313 -6.79 29.75 -8.29
C PHE A 313 -6.14 31.14 -8.28
N SER A 314 -5.69 31.61 -7.11
CA SER A 314 -5.06 32.94 -6.96
C SER A 314 -3.69 33.05 -7.64
N THR A 315 -3.01 31.94 -7.89
CA THR A 315 -1.63 31.93 -8.43
C THR A 315 -1.51 31.32 -9.81
N PHE A 316 -2.58 30.74 -10.38
CA PHE A 316 -2.57 30.01 -11.65
C PHE A 316 -1.93 30.80 -12.81
N ARG A 317 -2.18 32.11 -12.89
CA ARG A 317 -1.59 32.98 -13.93
C ARG A 317 -0.06 33.04 -13.87
N LYS A 318 0.54 32.80 -12.70
CA LYS A 318 2.00 32.80 -12.47
C LYS A 318 2.66 31.45 -12.77
N PHE A 319 1.89 30.40 -13.05
CA PHE A 319 2.45 29.05 -13.26
C PHE A 319 3.18 28.92 -14.60
N ASN A 320 4.28 28.16 -14.56
CA ASN A 320 4.95 27.71 -15.78
C ASN A 320 4.12 26.63 -16.48
N VAL A 321 4.57 26.22 -17.66
CA VAL A 321 3.85 25.25 -18.52
C VAL A 321 3.63 23.91 -17.81
N LEU A 322 4.62 23.42 -17.06
CA LEU A 322 4.51 22.18 -16.28
C LEU A 322 3.38 22.28 -15.25
N PHE A 323 3.35 23.31 -14.40
CA PHE A 323 2.33 23.43 -13.35
C PHE A 323 0.93 23.73 -13.90
N LYS A 324 0.82 24.39 -15.06
CA LYS A 324 -0.45 24.50 -15.80
C LYS A 324 -0.93 23.15 -16.29
N TYR A 325 -0.05 22.33 -16.86
CA TYR A 325 -0.36 20.98 -17.29
C TYR A 325 -0.81 20.09 -16.13
N LEU A 326 -0.09 20.15 -15.00
CA LEU A 326 -0.48 19.42 -13.77
C LEU A 326 -1.83 19.88 -13.21
N THR A 327 -2.18 21.16 -13.36
CA THR A 327 -3.51 21.67 -12.99
C THR A 327 -4.61 21.09 -13.89
N GLY A 328 -4.34 20.92 -15.20
CA GLY A 328 -5.23 20.18 -16.10
C GLY A 328 -5.42 18.72 -15.67
N MET A 329 -4.33 18.05 -15.27
CA MET A 329 -4.40 16.69 -14.73
C MET A 329 -5.20 16.60 -13.43
N LEU A 330 -5.05 17.58 -12.54
CA LEU A 330 -5.83 17.65 -11.31
C LEU A 330 -7.33 17.61 -11.62
N ILE A 331 -7.78 18.38 -12.62
CA ILE A 331 -9.19 18.40 -13.05
C ILE A 331 -9.60 17.02 -13.61
N VAL A 332 -8.79 16.41 -14.47
CA VAL A 332 -9.07 15.07 -15.04
C VAL A 332 -9.22 14.02 -13.94
N PHE A 333 -8.29 13.95 -12.99
CA PHE A 333 -8.36 12.98 -11.90
C PHE A 333 -9.49 13.26 -10.92
N PHE A 334 -9.84 14.53 -10.71
CA PHE A 334 -11.01 14.89 -9.93
C PHE A 334 -12.30 14.36 -10.59
N ILE A 335 -12.44 14.56 -11.90
CA ILE A 335 -13.56 14.02 -12.68
C ILE A 335 -13.59 12.48 -12.57
N LEU A 336 -12.47 11.80 -12.83
CA LEU A 336 -12.37 10.34 -12.73
C LEU A 336 -12.73 9.80 -11.34
N SER A 337 -12.41 10.54 -10.27
CA SER A 337 -12.74 10.13 -8.90
C SER A 337 -14.21 10.33 -8.52
N SER A 338 -14.95 11.14 -9.28
CA SER A 338 -16.26 11.65 -8.89
C SER A 338 -17.42 11.12 -9.73
N ASN A 339 -18.64 11.42 -9.28
CA ASN A 339 -19.88 11.12 -10.00
C ASN A 339 -20.06 11.91 -11.30
N LEU A 340 -19.11 12.79 -11.68
CA LEU A 340 -19.08 13.45 -12.99
C LEU A 340 -18.69 12.50 -14.12
N PHE A 341 -17.86 11.50 -13.83
CA PHE A 341 -17.49 10.50 -14.83
C PHE A 341 -18.58 9.41 -14.89
N PRO A 342 -19.01 8.97 -16.09
CA PRO A 342 -20.15 8.06 -16.26
C PRO A 342 -19.76 6.60 -15.97
N TRP A 343 -19.38 6.32 -14.72
CA TRP A 343 -18.91 5.02 -14.25
C TRP A 343 -19.94 3.88 -14.42
N GLN A 344 -21.23 4.20 -14.53
CA GLN A 344 -22.29 3.23 -14.80
C GLN A 344 -22.02 2.43 -16.08
N ILE A 345 -21.44 3.07 -17.11
CA ILE A 345 -21.13 2.45 -18.41
C ILE A 345 -20.01 1.39 -18.27
N PHE A 346 -19.16 1.54 -17.25
CA PHE A 346 -17.97 0.71 -17.05
C PHE A 346 -18.09 -0.31 -15.91
N ASN A 347 -19.24 -0.35 -15.21
CA ASN A 347 -19.46 -1.17 -14.01
C ASN A 347 -18.99 -2.62 -14.17
N GLN A 348 -19.30 -3.28 -15.28
CA GLN A 348 -18.94 -4.68 -15.51
C GLN A 348 -17.50 -4.86 -16.03
N LYS A 349 -16.96 -3.88 -16.77
CA LYS A 349 -15.65 -3.98 -17.42
C LYS A 349 -14.50 -3.62 -16.50
N LEU A 350 -14.75 -2.70 -15.57
CA LEU A 350 -13.75 -2.14 -14.66
C LEU A 350 -14.08 -2.40 -13.19
N GLU A 351 -14.90 -3.41 -12.87
CA GLU A 351 -15.24 -3.79 -11.49
C GLU A 351 -14.02 -4.08 -10.61
N PHE A 352 -12.88 -4.47 -11.22
CA PHE A 352 -11.63 -4.73 -10.50
C PHE A 352 -11.01 -3.47 -9.87
N ILE A 353 -11.39 -2.26 -10.33
CA ILE A 353 -11.02 -0.99 -9.69
C ILE A 353 -11.63 -0.92 -8.28
N GLN A 354 -12.73 -1.66 -8.07
CA GLN A 354 -13.67 -1.67 -6.95
C GLN A 354 -14.31 -0.30 -6.72
N SER A 355 -13.53 0.78 -6.62
CA SER A 355 -14.06 2.09 -6.24
C SER A 355 -13.33 3.26 -6.88
N PRO A 356 -14.01 4.06 -7.72
CA PRO A 356 -13.41 5.22 -8.37
C PRO A 356 -12.86 6.29 -7.43
N TRP A 357 -13.36 6.40 -6.19
CA TRP A 357 -12.78 7.33 -5.21
C TRP A 357 -11.26 7.13 -4.99
N ARG A 358 -10.69 5.98 -5.36
CA ARG A 358 -9.25 5.73 -5.29
C ARG A 358 -8.42 6.65 -6.19
N PHE A 359 -8.99 7.18 -7.29
CA PHE A 359 -8.32 8.22 -8.10
C PHE A 359 -8.07 9.50 -7.31
N PHE A 360 -8.78 9.71 -6.19
CA PHE A 360 -8.60 10.87 -5.31
C PHE A 360 -7.22 10.89 -4.63
N LEU A 361 -6.53 9.75 -4.56
CA LEU A 361 -5.11 9.68 -4.17
C LEU A 361 -4.24 10.65 -5.00
N ILE A 362 -4.48 10.70 -6.31
CA ILE A 362 -3.72 11.54 -7.25
C ILE A 362 -4.18 12.99 -7.16
N VAL A 363 -5.48 13.23 -6.92
CA VAL A 363 -6.04 14.56 -6.65
C VAL A 363 -5.34 15.18 -5.44
N CYS A 364 -5.28 14.47 -4.31
CA CYS A 364 -4.61 14.90 -3.09
C CYS A 364 -3.13 15.24 -3.32
N TYR A 365 -2.43 14.39 -4.05
CA TYR A 365 -1.03 14.63 -4.43
C TYR A 365 -0.86 15.91 -5.25
N LEU A 366 -1.65 16.07 -6.31
CA LEU A 366 -1.58 17.22 -7.21
C LEU A 366 -1.98 18.53 -6.50
N LEU A 367 -3.04 18.50 -5.68
CA LEU A 367 -3.43 19.65 -4.86
C LEU A 367 -2.28 20.13 -3.99
N ALA A 368 -1.61 19.21 -3.28
CA ALA A 368 -0.50 19.55 -2.39
C ALA A 368 0.74 20.07 -3.15
N LEU A 369 1.11 19.44 -4.29
CA LEU A 369 2.28 19.85 -5.08
C LEU A 369 2.07 21.23 -5.71
N ILE A 370 0.93 21.43 -6.38
CA ILE A 370 0.66 22.65 -7.16
C ILE A 370 0.44 23.84 -6.21
N SER A 371 -0.30 23.64 -5.11
CA SER A 371 -0.53 24.71 -4.13
C SER A 371 0.75 25.11 -3.39
N GLY A 372 1.60 24.15 -3.00
CA GLY A 372 2.90 24.47 -2.41
C GLY A 372 3.77 25.31 -3.35
N TYR A 373 3.81 24.96 -4.63
CA TYR A 373 4.47 25.79 -5.66
C TYR A 373 3.83 27.18 -5.78
N GLY A 374 2.49 27.27 -5.79
CA GLY A 374 1.77 28.53 -5.84
C GLY A 374 2.03 29.44 -4.65
N LEU A 375 2.06 28.87 -3.44
CA LEU A 375 2.30 29.62 -2.21
C LEU A 375 3.68 30.26 -2.17
N ALA A 376 4.68 29.66 -2.83
CA ALA A 376 6.01 30.28 -2.95
C ALA A 376 5.99 31.62 -3.71
N PHE A 377 4.96 31.92 -4.50
CA PHE A 377 4.77 33.24 -5.12
C PHE A 377 4.02 34.25 -4.25
N LEU A 378 3.33 33.79 -3.20
CA LEU A 378 2.56 34.62 -2.28
C LEU A 378 3.41 35.03 -1.07
N LEU A 379 4.25 34.13 -0.58
CA LEU A 379 5.16 34.41 0.52
C LEU A 379 6.41 35.14 0.00
N LYS A 380 6.55 36.43 0.36
CA LYS A 380 7.80 37.17 0.16
C LYS A 380 8.90 36.56 1.05
N LYS A 381 10.16 36.73 0.63
CA LYS A 381 11.35 36.15 1.26
C LYS A 381 11.48 36.41 2.77
N ASP A 382 10.84 37.46 3.29
CA ASP A 382 10.95 37.93 4.69
C ASP A 382 9.69 37.72 5.56
N SER A 383 8.58 37.16 5.04
CA SER A 383 7.35 37.00 5.85
C SER A 383 7.30 35.67 6.63
N SER A 384 8.34 35.38 7.41
CA SER A 384 8.46 34.15 8.21
C SER A 384 7.32 33.99 9.22
N ILE A 385 6.80 35.11 9.75
CA ILE A 385 5.69 35.14 10.71
C ILE A 385 4.39 34.67 10.07
N VAL A 386 4.06 35.15 8.86
CA VAL A 386 2.84 34.73 8.14
C VAL A 386 2.91 33.27 7.76
N ALA A 387 4.06 32.79 7.28
CA ALA A 387 4.28 31.38 6.97
C ALA A 387 4.14 30.50 8.22
N THR A 388 4.67 30.95 9.36
CA THR A 388 4.58 30.24 10.65
C THR A 388 3.15 30.23 11.18
N ALA A 389 2.43 31.36 11.11
CA ALA A 389 1.04 31.45 11.53
C ALA A 389 0.13 30.55 10.69
N MET A 390 0.31 30.55 9.36
CA MET A 390 -0.42 29.63 8.47
C MET A 390 -0.13 28.17 8.80
N LEU A 391 1.13 27.84 9.11
CA LEU A 391 1.56 26.50 9.49
C LEU A 391 0.96 26.06 10.84
N VAL A 392 0.91 26.95 11.83
CA VAL A 392 0.29 26.68 13.14
C VAL A 392 -1.22 26.49 13.00
N VAL A 393 -1.91 27.39 12.31
CA VAL A 393 -3.36 27.26 12.04
C VAL A 393 -3.64 25.96 11.30
N PHE A 394 -2.81 25.62 10.33
CA PHE A 394 -2.94 24.37 9.58
C PHE A 394 -2.80 23.14 10.48
N ILE A 395 -1.76 23.08 11.32
CA ILE A 395 -1.56 21.98 12.28
C ILE A 395 -2.76 21.86 13.22
N LEU A 396 -3.27 22.97 13.75
CA LEU A 396 -4.42 22.97 14.67
C LEU A 396 -5.70 22.45 13.99
N VAL A 397 -6.02 22.93 12.79
CA VAL A 397 -7.21 22.50 12.05
C VAL A 397 -7.11 21.03 11.63
N SER A 398 -5.94 20.59 11.18
CA SER A 398 -5.72 19.20 10.79
C SER A 398 -5.75 18.24 11.99
N SER A 399 -5.17 18.64 13.13
CA SER A 399 -5.23 17.86 14.38
C SER A 399 -6.65 17.78 14.92
N PHE A 400 -7.40 18.89 14.88
CA PHE A 400 -8.81 18.91 15.24
C PHE A 400 -9.64 17.99 14.31
N THR A 401 -9.35 18.00 13.01
CA THR A 401 -10.03 17.12 12.04
C THR A 401 -9.74 15.65 12.33
N ALA A 402 -8.48 15.29 12.57
CA ALA A 402 -8.07 13.93 12.92
C ALA A 402 -8.75 13.45 14.22
N ALA A 403 -8.75 14.29 15.27
CA ALA A 403 -9.42 14.00 16.52
C ALA A 403 -10.94 13.80 16.33
N ASN A 404 -11.60 14.67 15.56
CA ASN A 404 -13.03 14.52 15.26
C ASN A 404 -13.35 13.25 14.47
N MET A 405 -12.52 12.87 13.49
CA MET A 405 -12.70 11.61 12.75
C MET A 405 -12.63 10.41 13.70
N TYR A 406 -11.62 10.39 14.56
CA TYR A 406 -11.43 9.32 15.51
C TYR A 406 -12.58 9.23 16.53
N ILE A 407 -12.97 10.36 17.13
CA ILE A 407 -14.08 10.42 18.10
C ILE A 407 -15.40 9.98 17.46
N LYS A 408 -15.73 10.47 16.25
CA LYS A 408 -16.97 10.06 15.57
C LYS A 408 -16.95 8.61 15.14
N GLN A 409 -15.78 8.08 14.77
CA GLN A 409 -15.64 6.65 14.46
C GLN A 409 -15.86 5.78 15.69
N ASP A 410 -15.35 6.19 16.85
CA ASP A 410 -15.56 5.53 18.14
C ASP A 410 -17.03 5.61 18.58
N ALA A 411 -17.67 6.78 18.41
CA ALA A 411 -19.05 7.04 18.83
C ALA A 411 -20.14 6.50 17.90
N ALA A 412 -19.81 6.13 16.65
CA ALA A 412 -20.79 5.62 15.69
C ALA A 412 -21.22 4.19 16.05
N ASP A 413 -22.14 4.02 16.99
CA ASP A 413 -22.85 2.75 17.20
C ASP A 413 -23.80 2.52 16.02
N LYS A 414 -23.36 1.73 15.04
CA LYS A 414 -24.21 1.29 13.94
C LYS A 414 -24.95 0.02 14.38
N PRO A 415 -26.29 0.01 14.42
CA PRO A 415 -27.07 -1.12 14.96
C PRO A 415 -26.84 -2.48 14.26
N ASN A 416 -26.22 -2.48 13.07
CA ASN A 416 -26.01 -3.67 12.23
C ASN A 416 -24.53 -4.00 11.95
N GLU A 417 -23.57 -3.25 12.49
CA GLU A 417 -22.15 -3.56 12.35
C GLU A 417 -21.64 -4.15 13.67
N VAL A 418 -21.15 -5.40 13.63
CA VAL A 418 -20.38 -5.94 14.76
C VAL A 418 -19.10 -5.12 14.83
N LYS A 419 -19.00 -4.20 15.79
CA LYS A 419 -17.75 -3.55 16.17
C LYS A 419 -17.14 -4.33 17.33
N SER A 420 -15.93 -4.85 17.14
CA SER A 420 -15.16 -5.48 18.19
C SER A 420 -14.24 -4.40 18.71
N PHE A 421 -14.67 -3.76 19.79
CA PHE A 421 -13.82 -2.81 20.47
C PHE A 421 -12.65 -3.56 21.09
N VAL A 422 -11.46 -3.27 20.59
CA VAL A 422 -10.24 -3.75 21.22
C VAL A 422 -10.07 -2.96 22.51
N THR A 423 -10.30 -3.58 23.67
CA THR A 423 -10.27 -2.88 24.96
C THR A 423 -8.91 -2.87 25.63
N ASN A 424 -7.98 -3.74 25.20
CA ASN A 424 -6.60 -3.80 25.68
C ASN A 424 -5.69 -4.56 24.71
N TYR A 425 -4.38 -4.55 24.98
CA TYR A 425 -3.37 -5.19 24.14
C TYR A 425 -3.57 -6.70 23.94
N LYS A 426 -4.03 -7.44 24.97
CA LYS A 426 -4.27 -8.90 24.86
C LYS A 426 -5.45 -9.21 23.94
N PHE A 427 -6.45 -8.35 23.95
CA PHE A 427 -7.56 -8.44 23.02
C PHE A 427 -7.10 -8.08 21.60
N PHE A 428 -6.22 -7.09 21.46
CA PHE A 428 -5.64 -6.71 20.17
C PHE A 428 -4.90 -7.90 19.56
N GLU A 429 -3.98 -8.52 20.30
CA GLU A 429 -3.22 -9.69 19.84
C GLU A 429 -4.13 -10.87 19.40
N LYS A 430 -5.28 -11.07 20.07
CA LYS A 430 -6.29 -12.06 19.66
C LYS A 430 -7.10 -11.64 18.43
N PHE A 431 -7.37 -10.35 18.29
CA PHE A 431 -8.07 -9.76 17.16
C PHE A 431 -7.28 -9.93 15.87
N GLU A 432 -5.95 -9.78 15.94
CA GLU A 432 -5.04 -9.97 14.81
C GLU A 432 -5.05 -11.40 14.27
N VAL A 433 -5.40 -12.43 15.02
CA VAL A 433 -5.29 -13.82 14.51
C VAL A 433 -6.53 -14.28 13.74
N LYS A 434 -7.68 -13.58 13.90
CA LYS A 434 -9.02 -14.13 13.62
C LYS A 434 -9.80 -13.44 12.48
N SER A 435 -9.14 -12.88 11.47
CA SER A 435 -9.90 -12.35 10.33
C SER A 435 -10.79 -13.44 9.70
N THR A 436 -12.07 -13.10 9.54
CA THR A 436 -13.08 -13.91 8.84
C THR A 436 -13.26 -13.48 7.38
N ILE A 437 -12.48 -12.48 6.93
CA ILE A 437 -12.47 -12.01 5.54
C ILE A 437 -11.69 -13.03 4.71
N LEU A 438 -12.45 -13.80 3.93
CA LEU A 438 -11.93 -14.81 3.02
C LEU A 438 -11.97 -14.32 1.57
N ASP A 439 -11.35 -13.17 1.33
CA ASP A 439 -11.11 -12.69 -0.03
C ASP A 439 -10.10 -13.62 -0.76
N TYR A 440 -9.96 -13.44 -2.07
CA TYR A 440 -9.01 -14.15 -2.92
C TYR A 440 -9.16 -15.67 -2.96
N LEU A 441 -10.30 -16.21 -2.49
CA LEU A 441 -10.66 -17.61 -2.69
C LEU A 441 -11.18 -17.84 -4.10
N PRO A 442 -11.11 -19.07 -4.64
CA PRO A 442 -11.80 -19.37 -5.88
C PRO A 442 -13.29 -19.07 -5.70
N SER A 443 -13.92 -18.43 -6.69
CA SER A 443 -15.33 -18.01 -6.60
C SER A 443 -16.29 -19.15 -6.22
N LYS A 444 -15.98 -20.38 -6.64
CA LYS A 444 -16.73 -21.60 -6.33
C LYS A 444 -16.62 -22.06 -4.87
N THR A 445 -15.62 -21.59 -4.13
CA THR A 445 -15.34 -22.01 -2.75
C THR A 445 -16.13 -21.19 -1.71
N GLY A 446 -16.67 -20.03 -2.07
CA GLY A 446 -17.31 -19.10 -1.12
C GLY A 446 -18.38 -19.74 -0.23
N ASN A 447 -19.20 -20.65 -0.78
CA ASN A 447 -20.27 -21.35 -0.04
C ASN A 447 -19.74 -22.33 1.02
N GLN A 448 -18.45 -22.65 1.02
CA GLN A 448 -17.80 -23.57 1.96
C GLN A 448 -17.01 -22.85 3.07
N ALA A 449 -17.02 -21.51 3.11
CA ALA A 449 -16.28 -20.70 4.07
C ALA A 449 -16.42 -21.16 5.53
N GLY A 450 -17.66 -21.41 5.98
CA GLY A 450 -17.91 -21.90 7.34
C GLY A 450 -17.32 -23.28 7.62
N ASN A 451 -17.31 -24.17 6.63
CA ASN A 451 -16.70 -25.50 6.77
C ASN A 451 -15.17 -25.42 6.80
N LEU A 452 -14.58 -24.50 6.04
CA LEU A 452 -13.14 -24.24 6.05
C LEU A 452 -12.69 -23.76 7.43
N LEU A 453 -13.27 -22.65 7.92
CA LEU A 453 -12.87 -22.02 9.18
C LEU A 453 -13.09 -22.93 10.41
N ASN A 454 -14.07 -23.83 10.35
CA ASN A 454 -14.31 -24.81 11.40
C ASN A 454 -13.53 -26.12 11.24
N HIS A 455 -12.67 -26.23 10.22
CA HIS A 455 -11.98 -27.47 9.84
C HIS A 455 -12.93 -28.70 9.71
N SER A 456 -14.14 -28.47 9.21
CA SER A 456 -15.23 -29.45 9.26
C SER A 456 -15.15 -30.48 8.13
N ILE A 457 -14.42 -31.58 8.35
CA ILE A 457 -14.40 -32.72 7.41
C ILE A 457 -15.79 -33.36 7.31
N SER A 458 -16.52 -33.49 8.43
CA SER A 458 -17.86 -34.10 8.45
C SER A 458 -18.89 -33.23 7.71
N GLY A 459 -18.84 -31.90 7.87
CA GLY A 459 -19.71 -30.97 7.18
C GLY A 459 -19.55 -30.99 5.66
N LEU A 460 -18.31 -31.18 5.18
CA LEU A 460 -17.98 -31.31 3.76
C LEU A 460 -18.32 -32.70 3.17
N ASN A 461 -18.56 -33.70 4.01
CA ASN A 461 -18.77 -35.08 3.61
C ASN A 461 -20.04 -35.66 4.24
N LYS A 462 -21.18 -34.96 4.07
CA LYS A 462 -22.49 -35.40 4.58
C LYS A 462 -22.78 -36.86 4.20
N GLY A 463 -23.28 -37.63 5.17
CA GLY A 463 -23.59 -39.06 5.00
C GLY A 463 -22.39 -40.02 5.11
N LYS A 464 -21.17 -39.51 5.34
CA LYS A 464 -20.01 -40.37 5.65
C LYS A 464 -19.69 -40.32 7.13
N ASN A 465 -19.48 -41.49 7.74
CA ASN A 465 -19.13 -41.63 9.15
C ASN A 465 -17.63 -41.38 9.34
N ILE A 466 -17.26 -40.09 9.34
CA ILE A 466 -15.89 -39.61 9.49
C ILE A 466 -15.86 -38.60 10.61
N ARG A 467 -14.99 -38.83 11.58
CA ARG A 467 -14.78 -37.94 12.71
C ARG A 467 -13.37 -37.36 12.65
N LEU A 468 -13.25 -36.04 12.68
CA LEU A 468 -11.98 -35.39 12.95
C LEU A 468 -11.71 -35.48 14.45
N SER A 469 -10.62 -36.17 14.83
CA SER A 469 -10.21 -36.30 16.23
C SER A 469 -9.48 -35.04 16.71
N LYS A 470 -8.52 -34.57 15.90
CA LYS A 470 -7.71 -33.38 16.18
C LYS A 470 -7.11 -32.87 14.86
N TYR A 471 -6.83 -31.58 14.80
CA TYR A 471 -5.90 -31.02 13.82
C TYR A 471 -4.72 -30.33 14.52
N GLU A 472 -3.57 -30.29 13.86
CA GLU A 472 -2.34 -29.69 14.36
C GLU A 472 -1.73 -28.81 13.27
N ILE A 473 -1.40 -27.58 13.63
CA ILE A 473 -0.71 -26.64 12.74
C ILE A 473 0.75 -27.08 12.63
N THR A 474 1.29 -27.02 11.42
CA THR A 474 2.69 -27.33 11.12
C THR A 474 3.30 -26.19 10.32
N LYS A 475 4.63 -26.19 10.17
CA LYS A 475 5.30 -25.27 9.27
C LYS A 475 4.71 -25.40 7.85
N ASN A 476 4.14 -24.31 7.34
CA ASN A 476 3.51 -24.23 6.02
C ASN A 476 2.35 -25.23 5.78
N GLY A 477 1.72 -25.79 6.81
CA GLY A 477 0.65 -26.76 6.62
C GLY A 477 -0.17 -27.11 7.84
N VAL A 478 -1.07 -28.07 7.69
CA VAL A 478 -1.95 -28.60 8.73
C VAL A 478 -2.02 -30.12 8.66
N LYS A 479 -1.98 -30.77 9.81
CA LYS A 479 -2.17 -32.22 9.98
C LYS A 479 -3.56 -32.50 10.54
N TYR A 480 -4.29 -33.41 9.94
CA TYR A 480 -5.57 -33.92 10.41
C TYR A 480 -5.43 -35.37 10.86
N ASN A 481 -6.05 -35.68 11.99
CA ASN A 481 -6.25 -37.05 12.45
C ASN A 481 -7.71 -37.44 12.20
N ALA A 482 -7.98 -38.07 11.06
CA ALA A 482 -9.32 -38.44 10.62
C ALA A 482 -9.59 -39.93 10.89
N ILE A 483 -10.60 -40.21 11.71
CA ILE A 483 -11.04 -41.56 12.04
C ILE A 483 -12.25 -41.90 11.18
N SER A 484 -12.19 -43.04 10.50
CA SER A 484 -13.27 -43.51 9.65
C SER A 484 -13.63 -44.96 9.96
N SER A 485 -14.92 -45.29 9.85
CA SER A 485 -15.41 -46.67 10.01
C SER A 485 -15.35 -47.50 8.73
N LYS A 486 -15.06 -46.88 7.57
CA LYS A 486 -15.03 -47.54 6.26
C LYS A 486 -13.93 -46.96 5.38
N ASN A 487 -13.58 -47.69 4.32
CA ASN A 487 -12.73 -47.17 3.26
C ASN A 487 -13.54 -46.20 2.40
N TYR A 488 -13.00 -45.01 2.15
CA TYR A 488 -13.58 -44.03 1.23
C TYR A 488 -12.55 -43.57 0.22
N SER A 489 -12.90 -43.64 -1.07
CA SER A 489 -12.00 -43.23 -2.16
C SER A 489 -11.91 -41.72 -2.35
N LYS A 490 -12.91 -40.96 -1.88
CA LYS A 490 -13.03 -39.52 -2.07
C LYS A 490 -13.55 -38.84 -0.81
N ILE A 491 -12.68 -38.21 -0.04
CA ILE A 491 -13.01 -37.37 1.12
C ILE A 491 -12.57 -35.95 0.85
N ILE A 492 -13.48 -34.99 1.02
CA ILE A 492 -13.20 -33.57 0.85
C ILE A 492 -12.57 -33.05 2.15
N LEU A 493 -11.42 -32.40 2.05
CA LEU A 493 -10.75 -31.74 3.15
C LEU A 493 -11.14 -30.26 3.21
N PRO A 494 -11.10 -29.63 4.39
CA PRO A 494 -11.32 -28.19 4.56
C PRO A 494 -10.07 -27.38 4.16
N ASN A 495 -9.52 -27.68 2.98
CA ASN A 495 -8.35 -27.00 2.44
C ASN A 495 -8.55 -26.77 0.95
N ILE A 496 -8.22 -25.56 0.53
CA ILE A 496 -8.31 -25.14 -0.86
C ILE A 496 -7.01 -25.53 -1.54
N TYR A 497 -7.11 -25.99 -2.79
CA TYR A 497 -5.93 -26.30 -3.55
C TYR A 497 -5.52 -25.13 -4.45
N TYR A 498 -4.24 -24.78 -4.36
CA TYR A 498 -3.53 -23.99 -5.35
C TYR A 498 -2.25 -24.73 -5.80
N PRO A 499 -1.66 -24.36 -6.94
CA PRO A 499 -0.32 -24.83 -7.30
C PRO A 499 0.68 -24.64 -6.15
N GLY A 500 1.34 -25.73 -5.75
CA GLY A 500 2.28 -25.76 -4.62
C GLY A 500 1.73 -26.46 -3.37
N TYR A 501 0.46 -26.87 -3.35
CA TYR A 501 -0.08 -27.68 -2.25
C TYR A 501 0.26 -29.17 -2.45
N HIS A 502 0.72 -29.79 -1.38
CA HIS A 502 1.09 -31.20 -1.29
C HIS A 502 0.25 -31.88 -0.23
N VAL A 503 0.05 -33.19 -0.41
CA VAL A 503 -0.75 -34.02 0.51
C VAL A 503 -0.02 -35.32 0.79
N GLN A 504 0.12 -35.63 2.08
CA GLN A 504 0.59 -36.92 2.55
C GLN A 504 -0.49 -37.63 3.36
N ILE A 505 -0.61 -38.94 3.18
CA ILE A 505 -1.49 -39.80 3.98
C ILE A 505 -0.65 -40.90 4.60
N ASN A 506 -0.65 -40.96 5.93
CA ASN A 506 0.15 -41.91 6.70
C ASN A 506 1.63 -41.91 6.27
N GLY A 507 2.18 -40.72 6.00
CA GLY A 507 3.57 -40.50 5.59
C GLY A 507 3.87 -40.74 4.11
N ARG A 508 2.89 -41.12 3.28
CA ARG A 508 3.07 -41.30 1.83
C ARG A 508 2.48 -40.14 1.06
N GLU A 509 3.29 -39.52 0.21
CA GLU A 509 2.87 -38.47 -0.72
C GLU A 509 1.83 -39.02 -1.70
N ILE A 510 0.77 -38.26 -1.94
CA ILE A 510 -0.21 -38.56 -2.98
C ILE A 510 -0.41 -37.35 -3.88
N LYS A 511 -0.79 -37.61 -5.15
CA LYS A 511 -1.13 -36.53 -6.06
C LYS A 511 -2.45 -35.87 -5.62
N PRO A 512 -2.48 -34.55 -5.38
CA PRO A 512 -3.69 -33.85 -4.98
C PRO A 512 -4.81 -34.00 -6.02
N LYS A 513 -6.02 -34.31 -5.55
CA LYS A 513 -7.25 -34.22 -6.35
C LYS A 513 -8.10 -33.08 -5.82
N ILE A 514 -8.96 -32.52 -6.67
CA ILE A 514 -9.84 -31.40 -6.32
C ILE A 514 -11.29 -31.72 -6.66
N ASN A 515 -12.22 -31.17 -5.90
CA ASN A 515 -13.65 -31.19 -6.23
C ASN A 515 -14.05 -29.93 -7.05
N ASN A 516 -15.35 -29.80 -7.33
CA ASN A 516 -15.90 -28.65 -8.06
C ASN A 516 -15.73 -27.31 -7.31
N ASP A 517 -15.69 -27.36 -5.98
CA ASP A 517 -15.48 -26.19 -5.09
C ASP A 517 -13.99 -25.88 -4.89
N LYS A 518 -13.09 -26.50 -5.66
CA LYS A 518 -11.61 -26.34 -5.60
C LYS A 518 -10.99 -26.79 -4.27
N LEU A 519 -11.70 -27.60 -3.48
CA LEU A 519 -11.22 -28.20 -2.25
C LEU A 519 -10.45 -29.49 -2.51
N LEU A 520 -9.46 -29.77 -1.67
CA LEU A 520 -8.66 -30.99 -1.71
C LEU A 520 -9.50 -32.24 -1.46
N VAL A 521 -9.25 -33.29 -2.24
CA VAL A 521 -9.91 -34.59 -2.14
C VAL A 521 -8.88 -35.70 -1.95
N VAL A 522 -9.09 -36.52 -0.92
CA VAL A 522 -8.16 -37.57 -0.53
C VAL A 522 -8.86 -38.92 -0.30
N PRO A 523 -8.21 -40.06 -0.58
CA PRO A 523 -8.70 -41.36 -0.14
C PRO A 523 -8.35 -41.58 1.34
N ILE A 524 -9.26 -42.15 2.12
CA ILE A 524 -8.99 -42.59 3.50
C ILE A 524 -9.37 -44.06 3.68
N LYS A 525 -8.68 -44.76 4.57
CA LYS A 525 -8.97 -46.15 4.93
C LYS A 525 -9.79 -46.23 6.22
N ASN A 526 -10.38 -47.39 6.48
CA ASN A 526 -10.95 -47.72 7.78
C ASN A 526 -9.87 -47.57 8.87
N GLY A 527 -10.26 -47.02 10.01
CA GLY A 527 -9.37 -46.71 11.13
C GLY A 527 -8.85 -45.28 11.09
N ASN A 528 -7.66 -45.11 11.66
CA ASN A 528 -7.05 -43.79 11.83
C ASN A 528 -6.19 -43.38 10.62
N ASN A 529 -6.44 -42.19 10.08
CA ASN A 529 -5.71 -41.65 8.93
C ASN A 529 -5.08 -40.31 9.31
N LYS A 530 -3.75 -40.26 9.24
CA LYS A 530 -2.98 -39.02 9.42
C LYS A 530 -2.82 -38.36 8.05
N VAL A 531 -3.52 -37.26 7.84
CA VAL A 531 -3.47 -36.51 6.59
C VAL A 531 -2.70 -35.22 6.84
N HIS A 532 -1.62 -34.98 6.09
CA HIS A 532 -0.84 -33.75 6.17
C HIS A 532 -0.99 -32.98 4.87
N VAL A 533 -1.54 -31.77 4.95
CA VAL A 533 -1.63 -30.83 3.84
C VAL A 533 -0.61 -29.74 4.09
N TYR A 534 0.28 -29.48 3.13
CA TYR A 534 1.34 -28.48 3.29
C TYR A 534 1.68 -27.81 1.97
N TYR A 535 2.31 -26.65 2.05
CA TYR A 535 2.69 -25.83 0.91
C TYR A 535 4.19 -25.83 0.68
N LEU A 536 4.58 -26.00 -0.59
CA LEU A 536 5.94 -25.79 -1.07
C LEU A 536 5.94 -24.77 -2.20
N LYS A 537 6.98 -23.94 -2.24
CA LYS A 537 7.20 -23.01 -3.34
C LYS A 537 7.30 -23.77 -4.66
N THR A 538 6.52 -23.36 -5.63
CA THR A 538 6.54 -23.89 -7.00
C THR A 538 7.84 -23.51 -7.72
N ASN A 539 8.21 -24.27 -8.76
CA ASN A 539 9.33 -23.91 -9.63
C ASN A 539 9.20 -22.50 -10.21
N LEU A 540 7.99 -22.08 -10.55
CA LEU A 540 7.73 -20.71 -11.02
C LEU A 540 8.12 -19.68 -9.95
N GLN A 541 7.69 -19.86 -8.70
CA GLN A 541 8.06 -18.97 -7.59
C GLN A 541 9.57 -18.89 -7.38
N ILE A 542 10.27 -20.02 -7.48
CA ILE A 542 11.72 -20.07 -7.31
C ILE A 542 12.41 -19.29 -8.44
N VAL A 543 12.03 -19.55 -9.70
CA VAL A 543 12.62 -18.88 -10.86
C VAL A 543 12.34 -17.37 -10.83
N THR A 544 11.11 -16.95 -10.57
CA THR A 544 10.77 -15.53 -10.52
C THR A 544 11.42 -14.81 -9.34
N LEU A 545 11.61 -15.49 -8.21
CA LEU A 545 12.42 -14.99 -7.10
C LEU A 545 13.87 -14.75 -7.52
N CYS A 546 14.51 -15.73 -8.17
CA CYS A 546 15.88 -15.57 -8.67
C CYS A 546 16.01 -14.38 -9.63
N ILE A 547 15.09 -14.25 -10.59
CA ILE A 547 15.08 -13.13 -11.55
C ILE A 547 14.95 -11.78 -10.81
N SER A 548 14.05 -11.68 -9.85
CA SER A 548 13.87 -10.45 -9.06
C SER A 548 15.12 -10.11 -8.26
N VAL A 549 15.73 -11.09 -7.58
CA VAL A 549 16.97 -10.88 -6.80
C VAL A 549 18.10 -10.40 -7.69
N ILE A 550 18.33 -11.05 -8.84
CA ILE A 550 19.35 -10.63 -9.81
C ILE A 550 19.07 -9.20 -10.32
N SER A 551 17.80 -8.87 -10.56
CA SER A 551 17.39 -7.54 -11.02
C SER A 551 17.65 -6.46 -9.97
N TRP A 552 17.38 -6.74 -8.70
CA TRP A 552 17.68 -5.84 -7.58
C TRP A 552 19.18 -5.62 -7.44
N ILE A 553 19.99 -6.68 -7.49
CA ILE A 553 21.45 -6.60 -7.47
C ILE A 553 21.94 -5.75 -8.66
N GLY A 554 21.42 -6.00 -9.87
CA GLY A 554 21.75 -5.24 -11.06
C GLY A 554 21.46 -3.75 -10.93
N ILE A 555 20.31 -3.38 -10.37
CA ILE A 555 19.95 -1.97 -10.12
C ILE A 555 20.86 -1.32 -9.07
N ILE A 556 21.20 -2.03 -7.99
CA ILE A 556 22.11 -1.53 -6.95
C ILE A 556 23.50 -1.26 -7.55
N ILE A 557 24.03 -2.19 -8.35
CA ILE A 557 25.30 -2.04 -9.05
C ILE A 557 25.23 -0.85 -10.01
N PHE A 558 24.18 -0.77 -10.83
CA PHE A 558 23.98 0.33 -11.79
C PHE A 558 24.01 1.70 -11.10
N ILE A 559 23.27 1.87 -10.01
CA ILE A 559 23.22 3.13 -9.25
C ILE A 559 24.59 3.46 -8.65
N SER A 560 25.30 2.46 -8.15
CA SER A 560 26.62 2.62 -7.53
C SER A 560 27.67 3.07 -8.55
N VAL A 561 27.70 2.43 -9.73
CA VAL A 561 28.58 2.80 -10.85
C VAL A 561 28.27 4.21 -11.35
N MET A 562 26.99 4.57 -11.49
CA MET A 562 26.59 5.93 -11.88
C MET A 562 27.09 6.99 -10.89
N LYS A 563 26.98 6.74 -9.58
CA LYS A 563 27.48 7.67 -8.56
C LYS A 563 29.01 7.79 -8.60
N TYR A 564 29.71 6.68 -8.82
CA TYR A 564 31.17 6.67 -8.92
C TYR A 564 31.67 7.49 -10.11
N ARG A 565 31.09 7.29 -11.32
CA ARG A 565 31.45 8.05 -12.52
C ARG A 565 31.26 9.55 -12.36
N ILE A 566 30.14 9.97 -11.77
CA ILE A 566 29.89 11.41 -11.50
C ILE A 566 30.97 11.98 -10.56
N LYS A 567 31.37 11.22 -9.53
CA LYS A 567 32.42 11.66 -8.60
C LYS A 567 33.78 11.74 -9.30
N SER A 568 34.16 10.73 -10.09
CA SER A 568 35.43 10.72 -10.81
C SER A 568 35.54 11.87 -11.82
N ASP A 569 34.45 12.19 -12.52
CA ASP A 569 34.43 13.30 -13.48
C ASP A 569 34.63 14.66 -12.78
N ILE A 570 34.01 14.86 -11.60
CA ILE A 570 34.21 16.08 -10.78
C ILE A 570 35.65 16.15 -10.26
N ASP A 571 36.19 15.06 -9.73
CA ASP A 571 37.55 14.99 -9.19
C ASP A 571 38.62 15.18 -10.30
N PHE A 572 38.31 14.80 -11.55
CA PHE A 572 39.17 15.05 -12.71
C PHE A 572 39.13 16.53 -13.14
N ILE A 573 37.95 17.15 -13.17
CA ILE A 573 37.81 18.58 -13.48
C ILE A 573 38.55 19.43 -12.44
N HIS A 574 38.43 19.12 -11.14
CA HIS A 574 39.17 19.85 -10.11
C HIS A 574 40.69 19.75 -10.28
N ARG A 575 41.21 18.56 -10.59
CA ARG A 575 42.64 18.35 -10.87
C ARG A 575 43.18 19.02 -12.14
N LYS A 576 42.31 19.51 -13.02
CA LYS A 576 42.69 20.23 -14.25
C LYS A 576 42.57 21.75 -14.09
N ILE A 577 41.95 22.21 -13.02
CA ILE A 577 41.76 23.63 -12.67
C ILE A 577 42.79 24.08 -11.62
N GLU A 578 43.30 23.15 -10.80
CA GLU A 578 44.58 23.28 -10.08
C GLU A 578 45.76 23.12 -11.05
#